data_AF-G3EPQ6-F1
#
_entry.id   AF-G3EPQ6-F1
#
_cell.length_a   1.000
_cell.length_b   1.000
_cell.length_c   1.000
_cell.angle_alpha   90.00
_cell.angle_beta   90.00
_cell.angle_gamma   90.00
#
_symmetry.space_group_name_H-M   'P 1'
#
loop_
_entity.id
_entity.type
_entity.pdbx_description
1 polymer ?
#
loop_
_entity_poly.entity_id
_entity_poly.type
_entity_poly.pdbx_seq_one_letter_code
_entity_poly.pdbx_strand_id
1 'polypeptide(L)' 'QFARFDSDAESPRAEPRARWMEQEGPEYWEEQTGLAKARAQTDRVDLGTAL' A
#
# COMPACT_ATOMS: atom_id res chain seq x y z
N GLN A 1 -8.16 11.16 1.07
CA GLN A 1 -7.52 9.83 1.10
C GLN A 1 -8.52 8.81 1.58
N PHE A 2 -8.70 7.71 0.87
CA PHE A 2 -9.69 6.67 1.15
C PHE A 2 -9.06 5.33 1.57
N ALA A 3 -7.76 5.15 1.31
CA ALA A 3 -6.94 4.05 1.78
C ALA A 3 -5.61 4.58 2.33
N ARG A 4 -4.93 3.78 3.15
CA ARG A 4 -3.54 4.02 3.59
C ARG A 4 -2.70 2.77 3.38
N PHE A 5 -1.42 2.97 3.14
CA PHE A 5 -0.41 1.92 3.14
C PHE A 5 0.80 2.43 3.92
N ASP A 6 1.26 1.65 4.88
CA ASP A 6 2.45 1.94 5.67
C ASP A 6 3.50 0.87 5.34
N SER A 7 4.59 1.29 4.69
CA SER A 7 5.69 0.41 4.31
C SER A 7 6.56 -0.03 5.49
N ASP A 8 6.58 0.74 6.57
CA ASP A 8 7.45 0.53 7.73
C ASP A 8 6.74 -0.25 8.85
N ALA A 9 5.45 -0.51 8.72
CA ALA A 9 4.70 -1.36 9.63
C ALA A 9 5.23 -2.81 9.63
N GLU A 10 5.13 -3.52 10.76
CA GLU A 10 5.55 -4.93 10.88
C GLU A 10 4.85 -5.86 9.87
N SER A 11 3.61 -5.51 9.49
CA SER A 11 2.87 -6.18 8.43
C SER A 11 2.28 -5.13 7.48
N PRO A 12 3.05 -4.72 6.44
CA PRO A 12 2.59 -3.71 5.50
C PRO A 12 1.36 -4.21 4.73
N ARG A 13 0.24 -3.51 4.91
CA ARG A 13 -1.02 -3.77 4.23
C ARG A 13 -1.73 -2.48 3.85
N ALA A 14 -2.47 -2.53 2.75
CA ALA A 14 -3.38 -1.46 2.39
C ALA A 14 -4.63 -1.57 3.28
N GLU A 15 -5.06 -0.46 3.86
CA GLU A 15 -6.20 -0.41 4.77
C GLU A 15 -7.20 0.68 4.35
N PRO A 16 -8.51 0.44 4.51
CA PRO A 16 -9.51 1.47 4.32
C PRO A 16 -9.33 2.59 5.33
N ARG A 17 -9.45 3.81 4.84
CA ARG A 17 -9.44 5.04 5.64
C ARG A 17 -10.78 5.78 5.59
N ALA A 18 -11.66 5.37 4.69
CA ALA A 18 -13.03 5.84 4.58
C ALA A 18 -14.00 4.65 4.74
N ARG A 19 -15.13 4.85 5.42
CA ARG A 19 -16.10 3.77 5.68
C ARG A 19 -16.60 3.06 4.42
N TRP A 20 -16.81 3.79 3.33
CA TRP A 20 -17.29 3.21 2.08
C TRP A 20 -16.25 2.29 1.42
N MET A 21 -14.98 2.32 1.83
CA MET A 21 -13.97 1.36 1.38
C MET A 21 -14.01 0.06 2.17
N GLU A 22 -14.61 0.02 3.36
CA GLU A 22 -14.73 -1.21 4.18
C GLU A 22 -15.63 -2.26 3.52
N GLN A 23 -16.44 -1.87 2.53
CA GLN A 23 -17.29 -2.77 1.76
C GLN A 23 -16.50 -3.61 0.73
N GLU A 24 -15.27 -3.19 0.40
CA GLU A 24 -14.42 -3.91 -0.55
C GLU A 24 -13.89 -5.20 0.09
N GLY A 25 -13.92 -6.28 -0.68
CA GLY A 25 -13.54 -7.62 -0.23
C GLY A 25 -12.04 -7.79 0.02
N PRO A 26 -11.64 -8.90 0.68
CA PRO A 26 -10.25 -9.20 0.95
C PRO A 26 -9.39 -9.28 -0.32
N GLU A 27 -9.92 -9.79 -1.44
CA GLU A 27 -9.16 -9.84 -2.70
C GLU A 27 -8.73 -8.46 -3.19
N TYR A 28 -9.60 -7.45 -3.06
CA TYR A 28 -9.26 -6.07 -3.42
C TYR A 28 -8.11 -5.56 -2.55
N TRP A 29 -8.19 -5.76 -1.24
CA TRP A 29 -7.17 -5.30 -0.30
C TRP A 29 -5.84 -6.04 -0.47
N GLU A 30 -5.85 -7.32 -0.82
CA GLU A 30 -4.65 -8.08 -1.16
C GLU A 30 -3.98 -7.54 -2.42
N GLU A 31 -4.75 -7.26 -3.47
CA GLU A 31 -4.22 -6.65 -4.70
C GLU A 31 -3.63 -5.27 -4.43
N GLN A 32 -4.36 -4.40 -3.71
CA GLN A 32 -3.88 -3.06 -3.36
C GLN A 32 -2.62 -3.11 -2.49
N THR A 33 -2.53 -4.08 -1.58
CA THR A 33 -1.34 -4.32 -0.77
C THR A 33 -0.14 -4.71 -1.64
N GLY A 34 -0.33 -5.60 -2.61
CA GLY A 34 0.72 -6.00 -3.55
C GLY A 34 1.22 -4.83 -4.40
N LEU A 35 0.30 -4.03 -4.95
CA LEU A 35 0.63 -2.85 -5.75
C LEU A 35 1.39 -1.79 -4.92
N ALA A 36 0.95 -1.54 -3.69
CA ALA A 36 1.59 -0.57 -2.81
C ALA A 36 3.00 -1.02 -2.39
N LYS A 37 3.21 -2.31 -2.12
CA LYS A 37 4.54 -2.89 -1.87
C LYS A 37 5.47 -2.72 -3.07
N ALA A 38 4.99 -2.99 -4.28
CA ALA A 38 5.78 -2.84 -5.50
C ALA A 38 6.20 -1.38 -5.72
N ARG A 39 5.28 -0.43 -5.54
CA ARG A 39 5.59 1.01 -5.62
C ARG A 39 6.61 1.45 -4.59
N ALA A 40 6.45 1.05 -3.33
CA ALA A 40 7.41 1.37 -2.27
C ALA A 40 8.82 0.84 -2.59
N GLN A 41 8.91 -0.35 -3.21
CA GLN A 41 10.19 -0.89 -3.67
C GLN A 41 10.80 -0.06 -4.80
N THR A 42 10.01 0.31 -5.82
CA THR A 42 10.45 1.16 -6.92
C THR A 42 10.92 2.51 -6.42
N ASP A 43 10.13 3.18 -5.57
CA ASP A 43 10.48 4.47 -4.99
C ASP A 43 11.80 4.40 -4.21
N ARG A 44 12.01 3.31 -3.44
CA ARG A 44 13.27 3.09 -2.72
C ARG A 44 14.47 2.93 -3.66
N VAL A 45 14.32 2.20 -4.77
CA VAL A 45 15.39 2.03 -5.76
C VAL A 45 15.69 3.33 -6.47
N ASP A 46 14.66 4.08 -6.88
CA ASP A 46 14.81 5.36 -7.56
C ASP A 46 15.49 6.39 -6.64
N LEU A 47 15.08 6.48 -5.37
CA LEU A 47 15.74 7.33 -4.39
C LEU A 47 17.19 6.92 -4.11
N GLY A 48 17.48 5.61 -4.13
CA GLY A 48 18.86 5.11 -4.00
C GLY A 48 19.72 5.34 -5.24
N THR A 49 19.11 5.45 -6.42
CA THR A 49 19.80 5.67 -7.71
C THR A 49 20.00 7.17 -8.01
N ALA A 50 19.16 8.03 -7.43
CA ALA A 50 19.26 9.49 -7.56
C ALA A 50 20.34 10.13 -6.66
N LEU A 51 21.10 9.33 -5.89
CA LEU A 51 22.19 9.74 -5.00
C LEU A 51 23.56 9.36 -5.58
#